data_AF-A0A536FYR1-F1
#
_entry.id   AF-A0A536FYR1-F1
#
_cell.length_a   1.000
_cell.length_b   1.000
_cell.length_c   1.000
_cell.angle_alpha   90.00
_cell.angle_beta   90.00
_cell.angle_gamma   90.00
#
_symmetry.space_group_name_H-M   'P 1'
#
loop_
_entity.id
_entity.type
_entity.pdbx_description
1 polymer ?
#
loop_
_entity_poly.entity_id
_entity_poly.type
_entity_poly.pdbx_seq_one_letter_code
_entity_poly.pdbx_strand_id
1 'polypeptide(L)' 'MIVDAHLDIGWNAIAHGRGFPQPPAANYLVSRSSLVAAEVGLVFATLYTAPARAGRAMRT' A
#
# COMPACT_ATOMS: atom_id res chain seq x y z
N MET A 1 19.90 0.51 3.70
CA MET A 1 18.56 1.09 3.92
C MET A 1 17.84 1.13 2.59
N ILE A 2 16.74 0.39 2.44
CA ILE A 2 15.94 0.41 1.21
C ILE A 2 15.02 1.64 1.22
N VAL A 3 14.92 2.30 0.07
CA VAL A 3 13.99 3.39 -0.18
C VAL A 3 13.04 2.96 -1.30
N ASP A 4 11.75 2.93 -0.99
CA ASP A 4 10.71 2.71 -1.98
C ASP A 4 10.17 4.06 -2.46
N ALA A 5 10.46 4.39 -3.71
CA ALA A 5 10.10 5.67 -4.32
C ALA A 5 8.62 5.76 -4.72
N HIS A 6 7.85 4.66 -4.68
CA HIS A 6 6.45 4.68 -5.09
C HIS A 6 5.67 3.52 -4.47
N LEU A 7 4.74 3.83 -3.57
CA LEU A 7 3.87 2.83 -2.96
C LEU A 7 2.44 3.32 -2.77
N ASP A 8 1.47 2.63 -3.37
CA ASP A 8 0.02 2.92 -3.27
C ASP A 8 -0.60 2.49 -1.93
N ILE A 9 0.08 2.80 -0.83
CA ILE A 9 -0.31 2.42 0.53
C ILE A 9 -1.71 2.95 0.94
N GLY A 10 -2.12 4.09 0.37
CA GLY A 10 -3.43 4.70 0.63
C GLY A 10 -4.60 3.98 -0.06
N TRP A 11 -4.33 3.22 -1.13
CA TRP A 11 -5.38 2.57 -1.91
C TRP A 11 -6.20 1.60 -1.07
N ASN A 12 -5.55 0.73 -0.29
CA ASN A 12 -6.25 -0.27 0.52
C ASN A 12 -7.12 0.35 1.61
N ALA A 13 -6.66 1.45 2.19
CA ALA A 13 -7.42 2.19 3.20
C ALA A 13 -8.68 2.81 2.56
N ILE A 14 -8.54 3.42 1.38
CA ILE A 14 -9.65 4.11 0.69
C ILE A 14 -10.64 3.11 0.08
N ALA A 15 -10.16 2.11 -0.66
CA ALA A 15 -11.01 1.18 -1.41
C ALA A 15 -11.66 0.11 -0.52
N HIS A 16 -11.03 -0.25 0.60
CA HIS A 16 -11.45 -1.41 1.40
C HIS A 16 -11.50 -1.16 2.91
N GLY A 17 -11.20 0.05 3.40
CA GLY A 17 -11.14 0.34 4.84
C GLY A 17 -10.01 -0.37 5.57
N ARG A 18 -8.99 -0.85 4.85
CA ARG A 18 -7.88 -1.64 5.41
C ARG A 18 -6.66 -0.78 5.61
N GLY A 19 -6.42 -0.37 6.85
CA GLY A 19 -5.26 0.43 7.22
C GLY A 19 -3.94 -0.34 7.22
N PHE A 20 -2.85 0.42 7.26
CA PHE A 20 -1.47 -0.05 7.22
C PHE A 20 -0.86 -0.66 8.53
N PRO A 21 -1.36 -0.36 9.75
CA PRO A 21 -0.73 -0.86 10.99
C PRO A 21 -0.90 -2.36 11.25
N GLN A 22 -1.93 -2.98 10.67
CA GLN A 22 -2.24 -4.40 10.90
C GLN A 22 -1.49 -5.30 9.91
N PRO A 23 -1.36 -6.61 10.17
CA PRO A 23 -0.82 -7.55 9.20
C PRO A 23 -1.54 -7.44 7.84
N PRO A 24 -0.87 -7.77 6.71
CA PRO A 24 -1.50 -7.70 5.40
C PRO A 24 -2.75 -8.60 5.37
N ALA A 25 -3.84 -8.09 4.79
CA ALA A 25 -5.02 -8.91 4.53
C ALA A 25 -4.68 -10.04 3.53
N ALA A 26 -5.52 -11.07 3.47
CA ALA A 26 -5.34 -12.16 2.50
C ALA A 26 -5.21 -11.60 1.07
N ASN A 27 -4.17 -12.05 0.35
CA ASN A 27 -3.77 -11.60 -0.99
C ASN A 27 -3.10 -10.20 -1.06
N TYR A 28 -2.70 -9.62 0.06
CA TYR A 28 -1.91 -8.38 0.11
C TYR A 28 -0.52 -8.63 0.70
N LEU A 29 0.47 -7.86 0.25
CA LEU A 29 1.88 -8.04 0.65
C LEU A 29 2.38 -6.93 1.58
N VAL A 30 1.74 -5.76 1.52
CA VAL A 30 2.28 -4.51 2.09
C VAL A 30 1.53 -4.15 3.36
N SER A 31 2.26 -4.08 4.47
CA SER A 31 1.86 -3.57 5.78
C SER A 31 3.07 -2.96 6.49
N ARG A 32 2.86 -2.32 7.64
CA ARG A 32 3.98 -1.82 8.44
C ARG A 32 4.94 -2.94 8.83
N SER A 33 4.41 -4.10 9.24
CA SER A 33 5.23 -5.24 9.65
C SER A 33 6.04 -5.82 8.50
N SER A 34 5.50 -5.90 7.28
CA SER A 34 6.24 -6.44 6.14
C SER A 34 7.35 -5.48 5.65
N LEU A 35 7.11 -4.16 5.68
CA LEU A 35 8.16 -3.19 5.38
C LEU A 35 9.31 -3.21 6.39
N VAL A 36 8.99 -3.35 7.68
CA VAL A 36 10.01 -3.47 8.75
C VAL A 36 10.82 -4.75 8.57
N ALA A 37 10.16 -5.88 8.31
CA ALA A 37 10.85 -7.16 8.09
C ALA A 37 11.76 -7.13 6.86
N ALA A 38 11.44 -6.30 5.86
CA ALA A 38 12.24 -6.10 4.66
C ALA A 38 13.28 -4.96 4.77
N GLU A 39 13.44 -4.35 5.95
CA GLU A 39 14.38 -3.24 6.19
C GLU A 39 14.18 -2.02 5.26
N VAL A 40 12.93 -1.74 4.91
CA VAL A 40 12.54 -0.53 4.17
C VAL A 40 12.48 0.65 5.14
N GLY A 41 13.38 1.62 4.94
CA GLY A 41 13.54 2.77 5.85
C GLY A 41 12.78 4.02 5.45
N LEU A 42 12.39 4.14 4.17
CA LEU A 42 11.62 5.26 3.65
C LEU A 42 10.70 4.78 2.53
N VAL A 43 9.48 5.29 2.53
CA VAL A 43 8.48 5.07 1.48
C VAL A 43 7.90 6.41 1.06
N PHE A 44 7.77 6.60 -0.25
CA PHE A 44 6.98 7.68 -0.83
C PHE A 44 5.56 7.17 -1.07
N ALA A 45 4.66 7.52 -0.14
CA ALA A 45 3.27 7.11 -0.16
C ALA A 45 2.49 7.82 -1.26
N THR A 46 2.08 7.08 -2.28
CA THR A 46 1.27 7.62 -3.39
C THR A 46 -0.19 7.75 -2.96
N LEU A 47 -0.76 8.92 -3.21
CA LEU A 47 -2.21 9.14 -3.22
C LEU A 47 -2.72 8.98 -4.64
N TYR A 48 -3.16 7.77 -4.99
CA TYR A 48 -3.77 7.48 -6.28
C TYR A 48 -5.29 7.72 -6.23
N THR A 49 -5.76 8.69 -7.02
CA THR A 49 -7.20 8.97 -7.18
C THR A 49 -7.73 8.25 -8.41
N ALA A 50 -8.31 7.07 -8.22
CA ALA A 50 -8.95 6.35 -9.32
C ALA A 50 -10.33 6.94 -9.67
N PRO A 51 -10.83 6.73 -10.91
CA PRO A 51 -12.22 6.99 -11.25
C PRO A 51 -13.15 6.26 -10.27
N ALA A 52 -14.29 6.88 -9.91
CA ALA A 52 -15.21 6.35 -8.90
C ALA A 52 -15.71 4.90 -9.15
N ARG A 53 -15.64 4.41 -10.39
CA ARG A 53 -16.05 3.05 -10.77
C ARG A 53 -14.90 2.03 -10.74
N ALA A 54 -13.67 2.45 -10.43
CA ALA A 54 -12.54 1.57 -10.37
C ALA A 54 -12.60 0.69 -9.11
N GLY A 55 -12.96 -0.59 -9.29
CA GLY A 55 -12.95 -1.58 -8.21
C GLY A 55 -11.57 -2.19 -7.94
N ARG A 56 -10.54 -1.78 -8.68
CA ARG A 56 -9.15 -2.26 -8.56
C ARG A 56 -8.17 -1.19 -8.99
N ALA A 57 -6.96 -1.24 -8.43
CA ALA A 57 -5.83 -0.43 -8.91
C ALA A 57 -5.53 -0.78 -10.39
N MET A 58 -5.04 0.21 -11.15
CA MET A 58 -4.56 -0.04 -12.51
C MET A 58 -3.38 -1.02 -12.45
N ARG A 59 -3.42 -2.07 -13.27
CA ARG A 59 -2.26 -2.92 -13.54
C ARG A 59 -1.62 -2.41 -14.83
N THR A 60 -0.43 -1.84 -14.73
CA THR A 60 0.45 -1.55 -15.87
C THR A 60 1.25 -2.78 -16.26
#